data_AF-A0A922LN78-F1
#
_entry.id   AF-A0A922LN78-F1
#
_cell.length_a   1.000
_cell.length_b   1.000
_cell.length_c   1.000
_cell.angle_alpha   90.00
_cell.angle_beta   90.00
_cell.angle_gamma   90.00
#
_symmetry.space_group_name_H-M   'P 1'
#
loop_
_entity.id
_entity.type
_entity.pdbx_description
1 polymer ?
#
loop_
_entity_poly.entity_id
_entity_poly.type
_entity_poly.pdbx_seq_one_letter_code
_entity_poly.pdbx_strand_id
1 'polypeptide(L)'
;MPHSILLVQYILLCSITLVYTIPMLTLVNNNHTGIKYPIILIPGLGGSQAYCKPKDVGSSFAPFNLWINFFHMLLPNKVFDYFRLQHDPYTYESHDSNECDVTFPGWGDTWSVEYLSQHISFEYFGSLVSELMKDKFYVRNFTMRGAPYDFRKSPDDNKQFVMKFKHLVEETYTNGLDRPVVLLGHSLGSLYTLYFLKNQTKHWKQKYIKSFLSVSAPLGGTVNALMSVTSGENLGVFIQNPSLYRDVIRTMTSVIAVLPNPKLWSKDEILIVTPFKNYTVHDYPEYFSDSNYLTGICT
;
A
#
# COMPACT_ATOMS: atom_id res chain seq x y z
N MET A 1 22.07 37.21 0.69
CA MET A 1 20.91 37.08 -0.21
C MET A 1 20.20 35.70 -0.23
N PRO A 2 20.76 34.56 0.24
CA PRO A 2 20.02 33.28 0.24
C PRO A 2 19.07 33.11 1.45
N HIS A 3 19.31 33.79 2.58
CA HIS A 3 18.45 33.67 3.78
C HIS A 3 17.07 34.33 3.65
N SER A 4 16.93 35.35 2.82
CA SER A 4 15.67 36.06 2.62
C SER A 4 14.67 35.27 1.78
N ILE A 5 15.13 34.42 0.86
CA ILE A 5 14.25 33.58 0.01
C ILE A 5 13.65 32.43 0.82
N LEU A 6 14.44 31.80 1.70
CA LEU A 6 13.98 30.75 2.62
C LEU A 6 12.92 31.27 3.61
N LEU A 7 13.10 32.48 4.13
CA LEU A 7 12.14 33.11 5.05
C LEU A 7 10.82 33.43 4.34
N VAL A 8 10.87 33.94 3.10
CA VAL A 8 9.68 34.24 2.30
C VAL A 8 8.93 32.95 1.92
N GLN A 9 9.63 31.88 1.54
CA GLN A 9 9.01 30.57 1.32
C GLN A 9 8.34 30.02 2.59
N TYR A 10 8.98 30.14 3.76
CA TYR A 10 8.42 29.71 5.03
C TYR A 10 7.16 30.49 5.40
N ILE A 11 7.17 31.82 5.22
CA ILE A 11 6.02 32.68 5.49
C ILE A 11 4.87 32.37 4.51
N LEU A 12 5.17 32.13 3.24
CA LEU A 12 4.18 31.69 2.24
C LEU A 12 3.59 30.31 2.58
N LEU A 13 4.41 29.33 2.96
CA LEU A 13 3.93 28.00 3.38
C LEU A 13 3.09 28.08 4.66
N CYS A 14 3.50 28.86 5.67
CA CYS A 14 2.74 29.09 6.89
C CYS A 14 1.42 29.83 6.64
N SER A 15 1.40 30.83 5.75
CA SER A 15 0.17 31.57 5.44
C SER A 15 -0.79 30.74 4.60
N ILE A 16 -0.31 29.97 3.62
CA ILE A 16 -1.14 29.03 2.85
C ILE A 16 -1.74 27.96 3.78
N THR A 17 -0.93 27.36 4.66
CA THR A 17 -1.43 26.36 5.63
C THR A 17 -2.44 26.97 6.62
N LEU A 18 -2.23 28.19 7.14
CA LEU A 18 -3.22 28.87 7.99
C LEU A 18 -4.55 29.15 7.26
N VAL A 19 -4.47 29.60 6.00
CA VAL A 19 -5.65 29.98 5.21
C VAL A 19 -6.55 28.78 4.91
N TYR A 20 -5.99 27.58 4.72
CA TYR A 20 -6.79 26.37 4.51
C TYR A 20 -7.21 25.67 5.80
N THR A 21 -6.43 25.76 6.88
CA THR A 21 -6.73 25.06 8.15
C THR A 21 -7.85 25.70 8.95
N ILE A 22 -7.91 27.04 9.02
CA ILE A 22 -8.94 27.74 9.81
C ILE A 22 -10.37 27.48 9.28
N PRO A 23 -10.65 27.56 7.96
CA PRO A 23 -11.97 27.23 7.41
C PRO A 23 -12.35 25.75 7.57
N MET A 24 -11.38 24.85 7.56
CA MET A 24 -11.64 23.41 7.76
C MET A 24 -11.93 23.10 9.22
N LEU A 25 -11.23 23.73 10.16
CA LEU A 25 -11.51 23.61 11.59
C LEU A 25 -12.90 24.16 11.96
N THR A 26 -13.33 25.26 11.35
CA THR A 26 -14.69 25.79 11.57
C THR A 26 -15.77 24.88 10.98
N LEU A 27 -15.51 24.22 9.84
CA LEU A 27 -16.41 23.20 9.28
C LEU A 27 -16.60 22.01 10.25
N VAL A 28 -15.51 21.55 10.85
CA VAL A 28 -15.46 20.41 11.79
C VAL A 28 -16.06 20.73 13.17
N ASN A 29 -16.11 22.01 13.56
CA ASN A 29 -16.55 22.43 14.90
C ASN A 29 -18.07 22.67 15.05
N ASN A 30 -18.86 22.54 13.96
CA ASN A 30 -20.29 22.81 14.00
C ASN A 30 -21.09 21.65 14.65
N ASN A 31 -21.55 21.84 15.90
CA ASN A 31 -22.54 21.06 16.67
C ASN A 31 -22.88 19.65 16.14
N HIS A 32 -21.94 18.72 16.33
CA HIS A 32 -22.14 17.29 16.08
C HIS A 32 -22.79 16.60 17.29
N THR A 33 -23.65 15.60 17.04
CA THR A 33 -24.10 14.68 18.08
C THR A 33 -23.04 13.59 18.30
N GLY A 34 -22.32 13.67 19.42
CA GLY A 34 -21.30 12.70 19.85
C GLY A 34 -19.88 12.97 19.34
N ILE A 35 -18.89 12.43 20.06
CA ILE A 35 -17.46 12.57 19.73
C ILE A 35 -17.12 11.74 18.49
N LYS A 36 -16.52 12.38 17.48
CA LYS A 36 -16.00 11.74 16.25
C LYS A 36 -14.48 11.72 16.26
N TYR A 37 -13.90 10.74 15.58
CA TYR A 37 -12.44 10.53 15.53
C TYR A 37 -11.97 10.57 14.07
N PRO A 38 -10.83 11.21 13.78
CA PRO A 38 -10.28 11.23 12.44
C PRO A 38 -9.81 9.81 12.05
N ILE A 39 -9.73 9.54 10.74
CA ILE A 39 -9.46 8.20 10.20
C ILE A 39 -8.39 8.24 9.10
N ILE A 40 -7.52 7.22 9.10
CA ILE A 40 -6.58 6.97 8.00
C ILE A 40 -6.91 5.63 7.36
N LEU A 41 -7.02 5.62 6.03
CA LEU A 41 -7.29 4.45 5.20
C LEU A 41 -5.97 3.90 4.64
N ILE A 42 -5.66 2.64 4.97
CA ILE A 42 -4.45 1.95 4.55
C ILE A 42 -4.85 0.82 3.58
N PRO A 43 -4.56 0.97 2.27
CA PRO A 43 -5.00 0.03 1.25
C PRO A 43 -4.25 -1.30 1.32
N GLY A 44 -4.84 -2.33 0.71
CA GLY A 44 -4.20 -3.63 0.50
C GLY A 44 -3.32 -3.68 -0.74
N LEU A 45 -2.93 -4.89 -1.13
CA LEU A 45 -2.18 -5.15 -2.36
C LEU A 45 -2.97 -4.62 -3.58
N GLY A 46 -2.34 -3.80 -4.42
CA GLY A 46 -3.00 -3.19 -5.57
C GLY A 46 -4.01 -2.08 -5.24
N GLY A 47 -4.20 -1.74 -3.96
CA GLY A 47 -5.26 -0.83 -3.51
C GLY A 47 -4.94 0.67 -3.63
N SER A 48 -3.99 1.05 -4.47
CA SER A 48 -3.70 2.44 -4.81
C SER A 48 -3.19 2.57 -6.23
N GLN A 49 -3.32 3.75 -6.83
CA GLN A 49 -2.74 4.01 -8.15
C GLN A 49 -1.21 3.96 -8.14
N ALA A 50 -0.61 3.55 -9.26
CA ALA A 50 0.83 3.62 -9.49
C ALA A 50 1.13 4.27 -10.84
N TYR A 51 2.21 5.05 -10.91
CA TYR A 51 2.64 5.77 -12.10
C TYR A 51 4.07 5.41 -12.44
N CYS A 52 4.35 5.34 -13.74
CA CYS A 52 5.67 5.10 -14.25
C CYS A 52 6.25 6.37 -14.87
N LYS A 53 7.47 6.72 -14.50
CA LYS A 53 8.33 7.64 -15.27
C LYS A 53 9.46 6.83 -15.93
N PRO A 54 9.44 6.66 -17.26
CA PRO A 54 10.49 5.95 -17.98
C PRO A 54 11.87 6.57 -17.77
N LYS A 55 12.89 5.73 -17.58
CA LYS A 55 14.29 6.17 -17.40
C LYS A 55 15.02 6.44 -18.72
N ASP A 56 14.61 5.77 -19.80
CA ASP A 56 15.26 5.76 -21.12
C ASP A 56 14.87 6.95 -22.03
N VAL A 57 13.69 7.55 -21.83
CA VAL A 57 13.13 8.55 -22.76
C VAL A 57 13.45 10.01 -22.38
N GLY A 58 14.34 10.23 -21.41
CA GLY A 58 14.72 11.55 -20.91
C GLY A 58 13.66 12.20 -20.01
N SER A 59 14.06 13.27 -19.31
CA SER A 59 13.25 13.93 -18.26
C SER A 59 11.96 14.60 -18.75
N SER A 60 11.77 14.72 -20.07
CA SER A 60 10.65 15.41 -20.71
C SER A 60 9.37 14.58 -20.85
N PHE A 61 9.42 13.26 -20.61
CA PHE A 61 8.22 12.42 -20.70
C PHE A 61 7.41 12.50 -19.39
N ALA A 62 6.11 12.77 -19.53
CA ALA A 62 5.20 12.84 -18.39
C ALA A 62 4.96 11.43 -17.80
N PRO A 63 4.88 11.29 -16.46
CA PRO A 63 4.52 10.01 -15.85
C PRO A 63 3.16 9.51 -16.36
N PHE A 64 3.07 8.22 -16.68
CA PHE A 64 1.83 7.59 -17.13
C PHE A 64 1.27 6.64 -16.08
N ASN A 65 -0.06 6.43 -16.08
CA ASN A 65 -0.70 5.49 -15.15
C ASN A 65 -0.28 4.06 -15.47
N LEU A 66 0.49 3.46 -14.57
CA LEU A 66 0.97 2.09 -14.63
C LEU A 66 -0.07 1.12 -14.05
N TRP A 67 -0.73 1.52 -12.95
CA TRP A 67 -1.72 0.72 -12.24
C TRP A 67 -2.89 1.58 -11.68
N ILE A 68 -4.16 1.18 -11.78
CA ILE A 68 -4.67 0.09 -12.62
C ILE A 68 -5.02 0.62 -14.02
N ASN A 69 -4.45 -0.03 -15.04
CA ASN A 69 -4.68 0.33 -16.43
C ASN A 69 -5.10 -0.91 -17.23
N PHE A 70 -6.35 -0.93 -17.68
CA PHE A 70 -6.93 -2.07 -18.38
C PHE A 70 -6.19 -2.41 -19.69
N PHE A 71 -5.75 -1.40 -20.45
CA PHE A 71 -4.99 -1.63 -21.69
C PHE A 71 -3.64 -2.28 -21.41
N HIS A 72 -3.00 -1.91 -20.30
CA HIS A 72 -1.77 -2.56 -19.85
C HIS A 72 -1.99 -4.01 -19.42
N MET A 73 -3.15 -4.34 -18.86
CA MET A 73 -3.54 -5.72 -18.56
C MET A 73 -3.79 -6.54 -19.83
N LEU A 74 -4.18 -5.90 -20.95
CA LEU A 74 -4.41 -6.58 -22.23
C LEU A 74 -3.15 -6.72 -23.11
N LEU A 75 -2.14 -5.87 -22.94
CA LEU A 75 -0.88 -5.88 -23.71
C LEU A 75 0.35 -5.90 -22.79
N PRO A 76 0.57 -7.00 -22.05
CA PRO A 76 1.36 -7.00 -20.81
C PRO A 76 2.88 -6.89 -20.99
N ASN A 77 3.44 -7.29 -22.13
CA ASN A 77 4.87 -7.64 -22.22
C ASN A 77 5.81 -6.50 -21.75
N LYS A 78 5.57 -5.26 -22.18
CA LYS A 78 6.43 -4.12 -21.76
C LYS A 78 6.06 -3.55 -20.38
N VAL A 79 4.80 -3.69 -19.98
CA VAL A 79 4.30 -3.16 -18.70
C VAL A 79 4.93 -3.92 -17.53
N PHE A 80 5.12 -5.21 -17.69
CA PHE A 80 5.76 -6.06 -16.69
C PHE A 80 7.22 -5.70 -16.44
N ASP A 81 7.95 -5.27 -17.47
CA ASP A 81 9.31 -4.74 -17.29
C ASP A 81 9.33 -3.45 -16.47
N TYR A 82 8.30 -2.60 -16.58
CA TYR A 82 8.16 -1.40 -15.74
C TYR A 82 7.72 -1.72 -14.31
N PHE A 83 6.90 -2.74 -14.11
CA PHE A 83 6.27 -3.03 -12.82
C PHE A 83 7.13 -3.90 -11.90
N ARG A 84 7.91 -4.82 -12.47
CA ARG A 84 8.73 -5.78 -11.71
C ARG A 84 9.73 -5.10 -10.77
N LEU A 85 10.02 -5.74 -9.65
CA LEU A 85 11.11 -5.37 -8.78
C LEU A 85 12.37 -6.17 -9.13
N GLN A 86 13.53 -5.54 -8.95
CA GLN A 86 14.83 -6.18 -8.97
C GLN A 86 15.30 -6.37 -7.51
N HIS A 87 15.95 -7.50 -7.23
CA HIS A 87 16.41 -7.84 -5.88
C HIS A 87 17.93 -7.85 -5.85
N ASP A 88 18.50 -7.17 -4.87
CA ASP A 88 19.93 -7.27 -4.58
C ASP A 88 20.21 -8.61 -3.86
N PRO A 89 21.06 -9.50 -4.41
CA PRO A 89 21.30 -10.82 -3.84
C PRO A 89 22.09 -10.79 -2.52
N TYR A 90 22.69 -9.66 -2.15
CA TYR A 90 23.48 -9.51 -0.93
C TYR A 90 22.72 -8.77 0.18
N THR A 91 21.98 -7.72 -0.18
CA THR A 91 21.22 -6.92 0.80
C THR A 91 19.78 -7.37 0.95
N TYR A 92 19.26 -8.19 0.01
CA TYR A 92 17.86 -8.59 -0.10
C TYR A 92 16.89 -7.42 -0.27
N GLU A 93 17.40 -6.25 -0.61
CA GLU A 93 16.59 -5.07 -0.87
C GLU A 93 16.02 -5.10 -2.27
N SER A 94 14.76 -4.69 -2.41
CA SER A 94 14.15 -4.54 -3.71
C SER A 94 14.32 -3.11 -4.24
N HIS A 95 14.49 -2.98 -5.54
CA HIS A 95 14.51 -1.71 -6.25
C HIS A 95 13.64 -1.76 -7.49
N ASP A 96 13.26 -0.58 -7.96
CA ASP A 96 12.57 -0.46 -9.25
C ASP A 96 13.43 -1.00 -10.38
N SER A 97 12.77 -1.40 -11.45
CA SER A 97 13.42 -1.82 -12.67
C SER A 97 14.27 -0.69 -13.28
N ASN A 98 15.19 -1.04 -14.17
CA ASN A 98 16.03 -0.06 -14.90
C ASN A 98 15.24 0.74 -15.94
N GLU A 99 13.99 0.36 -16.16
CA GLU A 99 13.11 0.85 -17.19
C GLU A 99 12.22 2.00 -16.67
N CYS A 100 11.94 2.03 -15.36
CA CYS A 100 10.95 2.96 -14.78
C CYS A 100 11.28 3.39 -13.34
N ASP A 101 11.04 4.66 -13.03
CA ASP A 101 10.82 5.11 -11.64
C ASP A 101 9.33 5.02 -11.31
N VAL A 102 8.97 4.17 -10.36
CA VAL A 102 7.56 3.92 -10.01
C VAL A 102 7.16 4.75 -8.81
N THR A 103 6.02 5.44 -8.91
CA THR A 103 5.51 6.31 -7.86
C THR A 103 4.08 5.97 -7.49
N PHE A 104 3.75 6.17 -6.20
CA PHE A 104 2.43 5.90 -5.63
C PHE A 104 1.88 7.22 -5.06
N PRO A 105 1.10 7.97 -5.85
CA PRO A 105 0.69 9.33 -5.50
C PRO A 105 -0.44 9.36 -4.46
N GLY A 106 -0.72 10.57 -3.96
CA GLY A 106 -1.82 10.83 -3.02
C GLY A 106 -1.50 10.49 -1.58
N TRP A 107 -0.23 10.59 -1.16
CA TRP A 107 0.14 10.42 0.26
C TRP A 107 -0.59 11.45 1.13
N GLY A 108 -1.45 10.98 2.04
CA GLY A 108 -2.32 11.81 2.87
C GLY A 108 -3.66 12.13 2.22
N ASP A 109 -3.77 12.05 0.89
CA ASP A 109 -5.02 12.25 0.19
C ASP A 109 -5.83 10.95 0.12
N THR A 110 -7.13 11.08 -0.15
CA THR A 110 -8.07 9.95 -0.24
C THR A 110 -8.29 9.48 -1.68
N TRP A 111 -8.13 10.36 -2.68
CA TRP A 111 -8.50 10.08 -4.07
C TRP A 111 -7.81 8.84 -4.66
N SER A 112 -6.53 8.61 -4.34
CA SER A 112 -5.73 7.53 -4.94
C SER A 112 -6.05 6.14 -4.38
N VAL A 113 -6.78 6.09 -3.26
CA VAL A 113 -7.26 4.86 -2.61
C VAL A 113 -8.79 4.73 -2.68
N GLU A 114 -9.51 5.78 -3.09
CA GLU A 114 -10.95 5.72 -3.37
C GLU A 114 -11.23 5.02 -4.70
N TYR A 115 -10.50 5.41 -5.76
CA TYR A 115 -10.66 4.90 -7.12
C TYR A 115 -9.29 4.56 -7.72
N LEU A 116 -9.16 3.35 -8.25
CA LEU A 116 -7.87 2.82 -8.74
C LEU A 116 -7.58 3.18 -10.19
N SER A 117 -8.56 3.68 -10.92
CA SER A 117 -8.42 4.13 -12.31
C SER A 117 -9.13 5.46 -12.53
N GLN A 118 -8.55 6.28 -13.42
CA GLN A 118 -9.11 7.59 -13.80
C GLN A 118 -10.20 7.50 -14.87
N HIS A 119 -10.25 6.40 -15.63
CA HIS A 119 -11.09 6.30 -16.83
C HIS A 119 -12.22 5.28 -16.69
N ILE A 120 -12.05 4.28 -15.82
CA ILE A 120 -13.06 3.26 -15.49
C ILE A 120 -13.20 3.29 -13.97
N SER A 121 -14.42 3.33 -13.46
CA SER A 121 -14.65 3.38 -12.01
C SER A 121 -14.31 2.03 -11.36
N PHE A 122 -13.01 1.78 -11.14
CA PHE A 122 -12.52 0.73 -10.24
C PHE A 122 -12.52 1.28 -8.82
N GLU A 123 -13.70 1.26 -8.22
CA GLU A 123 -13.93 1.73 -6.87
C GLU A 123 -13.29 0.79 -5.84
N TYR A 124 -12.66 1.37 -4.82
CA TYR A 124 -12.07 0.63 -3.70
C TYR A 124 -12.57 1.14 -2.34
N PHE A 125 -12.09 2.31 -1.87
CA PHE A 125 -12.65 2.96 -0.67
C PHE A 125 -13.76 3.99 -0.95
N GLY A 126 -14.14 4.21 -2.22
CA GLY A 126 -15.07 5.28 -2.62
C GLY A 126 -16.39 5.30 -1.84
N SER A 127 -17.07 4.17 -1.70
CA SER A 127 -18.33 4.04 -0.94
C SER A 127 -18.15 4.31 0.54
N LEU A 128 -17.06 3.79 1.15
CA LEU A 128 -16.76 4.05 2.56
C LEU A 128 -16.53 5.54 2.81
N VAL A 129 -15.72 6.17 1.96
CA VAL A 129 -15.45 7.60 2.02
C VAL A 129 -16.72 8.41 1.85
N SER A 130 -17.55 8.06 0.86
CA SER A 130 -18.84 8.73 0.60
C SER A 130 -19.82 8.59 1.77
N GLU A 131 -19.85 7.44 2.43
CA GLU A 131 -20.69 7.22 3.61
C GLU A 131 -20.21 8.08 4.80
N LEU A 132 -18.91 8.10 5.07
CA LEU A 132 -18.33 8.89 6.16
C LEU A 132 -18.61 10.39 5.97
N MET A 133 -18.53 10.88 4.73
CA MET A 133 -18.75 12.30 4.40
C MET A 133 -20.19 12.79 4.60
N LYS A 134 -21.16 11.90 4.86
CA LYS A 134 -22.50 12.34 5.28
C LYS A 134 -22.46 13.10 6.60
N ASP A 135 -21.43 12.88 7.41
CA ASP A 135 -21.13 13.64 8.61
C ASP A 135 -20.03 14.68 8.31
N LYS A 136 -20.32 15.96 8.62
CA LYS A 136 -19.43 17.10 8.29
C LYS A 136 -18.06 17.03 8.96
N PHE A 137 -17.89 16.19 9.98
CA PHE A 137 -16.61 15.96 10.62
C PHE A 137 -15.61 15.31 9.67
N TYR A 138 -16.06 14.43 8.76
CA TYR A 138 -15.19 13.71 7.84
C TYR A 138 -14.97 14.50 6.56
N VAL A 139 -13.79 15.09 6.46
CA VAL A 139 -13.35 15.92 5.35
C VAL A 139 -12.17 15.22 4.69
N ARG A 140 -12.31 14.92 3.39
CA ARG A 140 -11.24 14.35 2.56
C ARG A 140 -9.95 15.15 2.74
N ASN A 141 -8.83 14.43 2.84
CA ASN A 141 -7.48 14.97 2.91
C ASN A 141 -7.22 15.81 4.18
N PHE A 142 -8.14 15.82 5.15
CA PHE A 142 -8.01 16.59 6.39
C PHE A 142 -8.21 15.72 7.63
N THR A 143 -9.46 15.39 7.98
CA THR A 143 -9.80 14.45 9.06
C THR A 143 -9.96 13.01 8.57
N MET A 144 -10.05 12.82 7.26
CA MET A 144 -10.01 11.52 6.59
C MET A 144 -8.86 11.52 5.58
N ARG A 145 -7.88 10.65 5.78
CA ARG A 145 -6.64 10.60 4.97
C ARG A 145 -6.45 9.22 4.37
N GLY A 146 -5.76 9.14 3.24
CA GLY A 146 -5.27 7.88 2.67
C GLY A 146 -3.76 7.74 2.86
N ALA A 147 -3.29 6.50 2.96
CA ALA A 147 -1.87 6.17 3.05
C ALA A 147 -1.49 5.17 1.94
N PRO A 148 -1.50 5.58 0.66
CA PRO A 148 -0.97 4.75 -0.42
C PRO A 148 0.53 4.50 -0.23
N TYR A 149 0.99 3.33 -0.64
CA TYR A 149 2.40 2.93 -0.53
C TYR A 149 2.76 2.03 -1.71
N ASP A 150 4.06 1.75 -1.86
CA ASP A 150 4.50 0.76 -2.83
C ASP A 150 4.07 -0.63 -2.37
N PHE A 151 2.90 -1.06 -2.82
CA PHE A 151 2.32 -2.34 -2.43
C PHE A 151 3.07 -3.54 -3.03
N ARG A 152 4.05 -3.34 -3.91
CA ARG A 152 4.93 -4.42 -4.38
C ARG A 152 5.93 -4.84 -3.29
N LYS A 153 6.22 -3.95 -2.35
CA LYS A 153 7.20 -4.16 -1.29
C LYS A 153 6.54 -4.63 0.00
N SER A 154 7.26 -5.39 0.83
CA SER A 154 6.87 -5.75 2.20
C SER A 154 7.14 -4.60 3.18
N PRO A 155 6.58 -4.61 4.42
CA PRO A 155 6.74 -3.49 5.35
C PRO A 155 8.18 -3.15 5.76
N ASP A 156 9.05 -4.15 5.82
CA ASP A 156 10.48 -4.04 6.11
C ASP A 156 11.29 -3.48 4.93
N ASP A 157 10.91 -3.85 3.71
CA ASP A 157 11.49 -3.34 2.46
C ASP A 157 11.04 -1.89 2.16
N ASN A 158 9.83 -1.50 2.60
CA ASN A 158 9.31 -0.13 2.56
C ASN A 158 9.85 0.76 3.70
N LYS A 159 11.17 0.96 3.75
CA LYS A 159 11.92 1.61 4.85
C LYS A 159 11.39 2.97 5.31
N GLN A 160 10.85 3.79 4.40
CA GLN A 160 10.35 5.12 4.74
C GLN A 160 8.91 5.13 5.31
N PHE A 161 8.17 4.03 5.16
CA PHE A 161 6.75 3.97 5.50
C PHE A 161 6.50 4.31 6.97
N VAL A 162 7.26 3.71 7.89
CA VAL A 162 7.06 3.91 9.34
C VAL A 162 7.21 5.37 9.73
N MET A 163 8.25 6.05 9.23
CA MET A 163 8.50 7.46 9.52
C MET A 163 7.41 8.34 8.90
N LYS A 164 7.14 8.20 7.60
CA LYS A 164 6.10 9.01 6.93
C LYS A 164 4.71 8.81 7.54
N PHE A 165 4.36 7.58 7.90
CA PHE A 165 3.06 7.25 8.46
C PHE A 165 2.89 7.78 9.89
N LYS A 166 3.96 7.82 10.68
CA LYS A 166 3.97 8.50 11.98
C LYS A 166 3.61 9.97 11.85
N HIS A 167 4.25 10.69 10.93
CA HIS A 167 3.96 12.10 10.67
C HIS A 167 2.51 12.30 10.20
N LEU A 168 2.01 11.42 9.31
CA LEU A 168 0.62 11.48 8.86
C LEU A 168 -0.36 11.31 10.02
N VAL A 169 -0.10 10.39 10.96
CA VAL A 169 -0.94 10.20 12.15
C VAL A 169 -0.93 11.45 13.04
N GLU A 170 0.25 12.03 13.29
CA GLU A 170 0.40 13.23 14.13
C GLU A 170 -0.30 14.46 13.53
N GLU A 171 -0.22 14.64 12.21
CA GLU A 171 -0.96 15.66 11.48
C GLU A 171 -2.48 15.43 11.55
N THR A 172 -2.91 14.18 11.31
CA THR A 172 -4.33 13.78 11.32
C THR A 172 -4.95 13.95 12.71
N TYR A 173 -4.19 13.69 13.78
CA TYR A 173 -4.57 13.94 15.16
C TYR A 173 -4.89 15.43 15.40
N THR A 174 -3.98 16.31 14.96
CA THR A 174 -4.13 17.76 15.09
C THR A 174 -5.34 18.25 14.29
N ASN A 175 -5.50 17.80 13.04
CA ASN A 175 -6.63 18.13 12.17
C ASN A 175 -7.97 17.64 12.77
N GLY A 176 -7.95 16.53 13.51
CA GLY A 176 -9.09 15.93 14.18
C GLY A 176 -9.43 16.54 15.55
N LEU A 177 -9.00 17.78 15.83
CA LEU A 177 -9.20 18.48 17.11
C LEU A 177 -8.49 17.80 18.28
N ASP A 178 -7.23 17.41 18.06
CA ASP A 178 -6.39 16.69 19.03
C ASP A 178 -7.04 15.39 19.54
N ARG A 179 -7.76 14.70 18.64
CA ARG A 179 -8.41 13.42 18.95
C ARG A 179 -7.60 12.27 18.38
N PRO A 180 -7.50 11.15 19.13
CA PRO A 180 -6.78 9.97 18.66
C PRO A 180 -7.38 9.40 17.38
N VAL A 181 -6.52 8.91 16.49
CA VAL A 181 -6.83 8.53 15.11
C VAL A 181 -7.27 7.07 15.02
N VAL A 182 -8.29 6.80 14.23
CA VAL A 182 -8.69 5.44 13.82
C VAL A 182 -7.86 5.03 12.61
N LEU A 183 -7.18 3.89 12.69
CA LEU A 183 -6.47 3.30 11.56
C LEU A 183 -7.33 2.19 10.96
N LEU A 184 -7.66 2.27 9.68
CA LEU A 184 -8.37 1.20 8.96
C LEU A 184 -7.43 0.59 7.93
N GLY A 185 -6.88 -0.58 8.26
CA GLY A 185 -6.09 -1.35 7.32
C GLY A 185 -6.94 -2.44 6.69
N HIS A 186 -6.93 -2.52 5.36
CA HIS A 186 -7.56 -3.60 4.62
C HIS A 186 -6.50 -4.54 4.02
N SER A 187 -6.68 -5.86 4.18
CA SER A 187 -5.81 -6.90 3.62
C SER A 187 -4.34 -6.65 3.98
N LEU A 188 -3.43 -6.55 3.00
CA LEU A 188 -2.01 -6.22 3.23
C LEU A 188 -1.82 -4.93 4.03
N GLY A 189 -2.70 -3.94 3.89
CA GLY A 189 -2.67 -2.68 4.65
C GLY A 189 -2.82 -2.89 6.16
N SER A 190 -3.50 -3.96 6.57
CA SER A 190 -3.57 -4.35 7.99
C SER A 190 -2.22 -4.83 8.51
N LEU A 191 -1.44 -5.56 7.72
CA LEU A 191 -0.10 -6.00 8.09
C LEU A 191 0.88 -4.82 8.17
N TYR A 192 0.79 -3.89 7.23
CA TYR A 192 1.51 -2.61 7.28
C TYR A 192 1.18 -1.84 8.56
N THR A 193 -0.10 -1.74 8.91
CA THR A 193 -0.55 -1.07 10.12
C THR A 193 -0.04 -1.78 11.38
N LEU A 194 -0.07 -3.11 11.41
CA LEU A 194 0.46 -3.90 12.53
C LEU A 194 1.98 -3.72 12.67
N TYR A 195 2.72 -3.78 11.57
CA TYR A 195 4.17 -3.55 11.53
C TYR A 195 4.51 -2.14 12.05
N PHE A 196 3.79 -1.12 11.58
CA PHE A 196 3.93 0.25 12.08
C PHE A 196 3.69 0.34 13.59
N LEU A 197 2.58 -0.20 14.10
CA LEU A 197 2.23 -0.14 15.53
C LEU A 197 3.23 -0.90 16.42
N LYS A 198 3.86 -1.97 15.92
CA LYS A 198 4.96 -2.66 16.63
C LYS A 198 6.21 -1.78 16.76
N ASN A 199 6.44 -0.89 15.80
CA ASN A 199 7.55 0.06 15.78
C ASN A 199 7.28 1.37 16.56
N GLN A 200 6.11 1.53 17.20
CA GLN A 200 5.81 2.70 18.03
C GLN A 200 5.81 2.37 19.53
N THR A 201 6.24 3.35 20.34
CA THR A 201 6.22 3.23 21.80
C THR A 201 4.78 3.14 22.33
N LYS A 202 4.62 2.52 23.51
CA LYS A 202 3.32 2.42 24.17
C LYS A 202 2.70 3.81 24.41
N HIS A 203 3.49 4.76 24.89
CA HIS A 203 3.04 6.13 25.15
C HIS A 203 2.54 6.82 23.88
N TRP A 204 3.28 6.70 22.77
CA TRP A 204 2.87 7.27 21.50
C TRP A 204 1.52 6.68 21.04
N LYS A 205 1.37 5.35 21.09
CA LYS A 205 0.11 4.69 20.72
C LYS A 205 -1.07 5.13 21.59
N GLN A 206 -0.86 5.26 22.90
CA GLN A 206 -1.90 5.71 23.84
C GLN A 206 -2.36 7.15 23.57
N LYS A 207 -1.45 8.01 23.09
CA LYS A 207 -1.78 9.39 22.74
C LYS A 207 -2.48 9.50 21.39
N TYR A 208 -1.93 8.86 20.36
CA TYR A 208 -2.31 9.13 18.98
C TYR A 208 -3.30 8.14 18.36
N ILE A 209 -3.47 6.93 18.91
CA ILE A 209 -4.27 5.87 18.28
C ILE A 209 -5.52 5.57 19.08
N LYS A 210 -6.69 5.70 18.44
CA LYS A 210 -8.00 5.40 19.03
C LYS A 210 -8.32 3.93 18.90
N SER A 211 -8.17 3.40 17.68
CA SER A 211 -8.50 2.03 17.33
C SER A 211 -7.76 1.63 16.07
N PHE A 212 -7.51 0.33 15.93
CA PHE A 212 -7.06 -0.30 14.69
C PHE A 212 -8.15 -1.24 14.19
N LEU A 213 -8.79 -0.85 13.10
CA LEU A 213 -9.77 -1.64 12.37
C LEU A 213 -9.04 -2.45 11.30
N SER A 214 -8.90 -3.74 11.55
CA SER A 214 -8.24 -4.69 10.66
C SER A 214 -9.29 -5.45 9.86
N VAL A 215 -9.40 -5.17 8.56
CA VAL A 215 -10.39 -5.80 7.67
C VAL A 215 -9.70 -6.82 6.77
N SER A 216 -10.11 -8.09 6.86
CA SER A 216 -9.60 -9.17 6.00
C SER A 216 -8.07 -9.34 6.01
N ALA A 217 -7.44 -9.17 7.17
CA ALA A 217 -5.99 -9.23 7.29
C ALA A 217 -5.43 -10.66 7.15
N PRO A 218 -4.46 -10.91 6.25
CA PRO A 218 -3.81 -12.20 6.14
C PRO A 218 -2.75 -12.38 7.24
N LEU A 219 -3.15 -12.36 8.52
CA LEU A 219 -2.24 -12.45 9.66
C LEU A 219 -1.39 -13.73 9.68
N GLY A 220 -1.94 -14.83 9.17
CA GLY A 220 -1.24 -16.10 9.00
C GLY A 220 -0.79 -16.39 7.57
N GLY A 221 -0.85 -15.40 6.67
CA GLY A 221 -0.66 -15.62 5.24
C GLY A 221 -1.91 -16.16 4.54
N THR A 222 -1.82 -16.38 3.23
CA THR A 222 -2.93 -16.81 2.39
C THR A 222 -2.50 -17.77 1.29
N VAL A 223 -3.29 -18.83 1.08
CA VAL A 223 -3.08 -19.79 -0.02
C VAL A 223 -3.18 -19.14 -1.40
N ASN A 224 -3.88 -18.00 -1.53
CA ASN A 224 -3.93 -17.26 -2.80
C ASN A 224 -2.55 -16.74 -3.18
N ALA A 225 -1.77 -16.23 -2.24
CA ALA A 225 -0.40 -15.79 -2.53
C ALA A 225 0.47 -16.96 -3.00
N LEU A 226 0.32 -18.12 -2.35
CA LEU A 226 1.00 -19.35 -2.77
C LEU A 226 0.58 -19.76 -4.19
N MET A 227 -0.71 -19.74 -4.49
CA MET A 227 -1.22 -20.01 -5.84
C MET A 227 -0.63 -19.02 -6.88
N SER A 228 -0.65 -17.73 -6.59
CA SER A 228 -0.17 -16.69 -7.51
C SER A 228 1.32 -16.79 -7.81
N VAL A 229 2.17 -17.20 -6.84
CA VAL A 229 3.60 -17.48 -7.11
C VAL A 229 3.84 -18.85 -7.75
N THR A 230 2.88 -19.77 -7.67
CA THR A 230 2.99 -21.14 -8.22
C THR A 230 2.55 -21.19 -9.68
N SER A 231 1.26 -20.97 -9.93
CA SER A 231 0.62 -21.09 -11.23
C SER A 231 0.42 -19.75 -11.92
N GLY A 232 0.58 -18.65 -11.19
CA GLY A 232 0.11 -17.34 -11.63
C GLY A 232 -1.38 -17.14 -11.38
N GLU A 233 -1.80 -15.89 -11.51
CA GLU A 233 -3.19 -15.46 -11.40
C GLU A 233 -3.48 -14.51 -12.56
N ASN A 234 -4.66 -14.62 -13.17
CA ASN A 234 -5.04 -13.79 -14.30
C ASN A 234 -5.79 -12.51 -13.89
N LEU A 235 -5.96 -12.24 -12.59
CA LEU A 235 -6.64 -11.06 -12.03
C LEU A 235 -8.03 -10.79 -12.68
N GLY A 236 -8.71 -11.84 -13.13
CA GLY A 236 -10.00 -11.76 -13.85
C GLY A 236 -9.90 -11.43 -15.36
N VAL A 237 -8.69 -11.27 -15.92
CA VAL A 237 -8.44 -11.04 -17.35
C VAL A 237 -8.10 -12.37 -18.04
N PHE A 238 -9.13 -13.06 -18.50
CA PHE A 238 -9.06 -14.42 -19.06
C PHE A 238 -8.21 -14.58 -20.34
N ILE A 239 -7.80 -13.49 -20.98
CA ILE A 239 -7.15 -13.51 -22.31
C ILE A 239 -5.62 -13.73 -22.21
N GLN A 240 -5.03 -13.61 -21.02
CA GLN A 240 -3.58 -13.60 -20.85
C GLN A 240 -3.03 -14.85 -20.15
N ASN A 241 -1.78 -15.21 -20.46
CA ASN A 241 -1.09 -16.35 -19.86
C ASN A 241 -0.77 -16.06 -18.38
N PRO A 242 -1.31 -16.83 -17.42
CA PRO A 242 -1.07 -16.64 -15.99
C PRO A 242 0.43 -16.63 -15.62
N SER A 243 1.26 -17.35 -16.39
CA SER A 243 2.70 -17.44 -16.15
C SER A 243 3.41 -16.08 -16.26
N LEU A 244 2.92 -15.17 -17.11
CA LEU A 244 3.54 -13.84 -17.23
C LEU A 244 3.29 -13.00 -15.97
N TYR A 245 2.07 -13.05 -15.43
CA TYR A 245 1.76 -12.40 -14.16
C TYR A 245 2.52 -13.03 -13.00
N ARG A 246 2.64 -14.36 -12.99
CA ARG A 246 3.42 -15.09 -11.98
C ARG A 246 4.83 -14.54 -11.88
N ASP A 247 5.52 -14.34 -13.01
CA ASP A 247 6.92 -13.93 -13.01
C ASP A 247 7.09 -12.51 -12.42
N VAL A 248 6.12 -11.61 -12.64
CA VAL A 248 6.09 -10.30 -11.98
C VAL A 248 5.73 -10.40 -10.50
N ILE A 249 4.70 -11.18 -10.16
CA ILE A 249 4.25 -11.40 -8.78
C ILE A 249 5.38 -11.98 -7.93
N ARG A 250 6.18 -12.90 -8.50
CA ARG A 250 7.40 -13.46 -7.91
C ARG A 250 8.46 -12.40 -7.58
N THR A 251 8.40 -11.22 -8.16
CA THR A 251 9.30 -10.12 -7.78
C THR A 251 8.78 -9.30 -6.60
N MET A 252 7.50 -9.39 -6.23
CA MET A 252 6.90 -8.56 -5.19
C MET A 252 7.17 -9.14 -3.80
N THR A 253 8.06 -8.50 -3.02
CA THR A 253 8.36 -8.94 -1.63
C THR A 253 7.10 -8.94 -0.76
N SER A 254 6.10 -8.10 -1.06
CA SER A 254 4.82 -8.08 -0.35
C SER A 254 4.03 -9.39 -0.46
N VAL A 255 4.09 -10.06 -1.61
CA VAL A 255 3.35 -11.30 -1.87
C VAL A 255 4.03 -12.46 -1.15
N ILE A 256 5.36 -12.49 -1.18
CA ILE A 256 6.17 -13.49 -0.48
C ILE A 256 5.94 -13.37 1.04
N ALA A 257 5.91 -12.14 1.55
CA ALA A 257 5.67 -11.87 2.98
C ALA A 257 4.29 -12.32 3.51
N VAL A 258 3.35 -12.67 2.62
CA VAL A 258 2.01 -13.17 2.98
C VAL A 258 1.76 -14.61 2.54
N LEU A 259 2.83 -15.37 2.28
CA LEU A 259 2.72 -16.82 2.17
C LEU A 259 2.25 -17.43 3.50
N PRO A 260 1.52 -18.56 3.47
CA PRO A 260 1.08 -19.27 4.66
C PRO A 260 2.21 -19.50 5.66
N ASN A 261 2.06 -18.99 6.87
CA ASN A 261 3.12 -18.97 7.86
C ASN A 261 3.28 -20.34 8.55
N PRO A 262 4.46 -20.99 8.52
CA PRO A 262 4.68 -22.30 9.14
C PRO A 262 4.42 -22.34 10.66
N LYS A 263 4.41 -21.19 11.34
CA LYS A 263 4.08 -21.09 12.77
C LYS A 263 2.59 -21.18 13.06
N LEU A 264 1.74 -20.98 12.06
CA LEU A 264 0.29 -20.91 12.20
C LEU A 264 -0.44 -21.99 11.40
N TRP A 265 0.17 -22.47 10.32
CA TRP A 265 -0.36 -23.54 9.47
C TRP A 265 0.19 -24.89 9.90
N SER A 266 -0.65 -25.92 9.84
CA SER A 266 -0.26 -27.27 10.25
C SER A 266 0.81 -27.83 9.31
N LYS A 267 1.75 -28.60 9.88
CA LYS A 267 2.70 -29.39 9.10
C LYS A 267 2.04 -30.53 8.31
N ASP A 268 0.83 -30.92 8.68
CA ASP A 268 0.09 -32.02 8.04
C ASP A 268 -0.90 -31.49 6.97
N GLU A 269 -0.99 -30.16 6.83
CA GLU A 269 -1.87 -29.53 5.85
C GLU A 269 -1.17 -29.39 4.49
N ILE A 270 -1.64 -30.19 3.54
CA ILE A 270 -1.13 -30.20 2.17
C ILE A 270 -1.74 -29.02 1.41
N LEU A 271 -0.87 -28.14 0.89
CA LEU A 271 -1.29 -26.93 0.18
C LEU A 271 -1.06 -27.03 -1.34
N ILE A 272 -0.05 -27.79 -1.77
CA ILE A 272 0.23 -28.03 -3.19
C ILE A 272 0.22 -29.53 -3.43
N VAL A 273 -0.56 -29.95 -4.41
CA VAL A 273 -0.65 -31.34 -4.87
C VAL A 273 -0.14 -31.40 -6.30
N THR A 274 0.80 -32.30 -6.56
CA THR A 274 1.31 -32.59 -7.91
C THR A 274 1.23 -34.10 -8.17
N PRO A 275 1.37 -34.56 -9.42
CA PRO A 275 1.36 -36.01 -9.71
C PRO A 275 2.44 -36.81 -8.99
N PHE A 276 3.54 -36.17 -8.58
CA PHE A 276 4.72 -36.85 -8.03
C PHE A 276 4.95 -36.54 -6.55
N LYS A 277 4.42 -35.43 -6.05
CA LYS A 277 4.74 -34.93 -4.72
C LYS A 277 3.70 -33.93 -4.19
N ASN A 278 3.53 -33.94 -2.87
CA ASN A 278 2.73 -32.97 -2.13
C ASN A 278 3.65 -32.06 -1.32
N TYR A 279 3.26 -30.79 -1.18
CA TYR A 279 4.00 -29.80 -0.38
C TYR A 279 3.09 -29.15 0.65
N THR A 280 3.67 -28.94 1.82
CA THR A 280 3.12 -28.19 2.95
C THR A 280 3.90 -26.89 3.13
N VAL A 281 3.50 -26.07 4.10
CA VAL A 281 4.26 -24.85 4.47
C VAL A 281 5.67 -25.13 4.99
N HIS A 282 5.96 -26.37 5.42
CA HIS A 282 7.28 -26.75 5.91
C HIS A 282 8.22 -27.21 4.79
N ASP A 283 7.68 -27.38 3.57
CA ASP A 283 8.42 -27.85 2.40
C ASP A 283 8.82 -26.70 1.46
N TYR A 284 8.68 -25.43 1.89
CA TYR A 284 8.96 -24.25 1.05
C TYR A 284 10.35 -24.22 0.40
N PRO A 285 11.46 -24.53 1.10
CA PRO A 285 12.77 -24.53 0.45
C PRO A 285 12.84 -25.50 -0.73
N GLU A 286 12.25 -26.69 -0.58
CA GLU A 286 12.22 -27.70 -1.62
C GLU A 286 11.26 -27.32 -2.74
N TYR A 287 10.06 -26.84 -2.39
CA TYR A 287 9.07 -26.34 -3.35
C TYR A 287 9.62 -25.22 -4.24
N PHE A 288 10.32 -24.25 -3.66
CA PHE A 288 10.90 -23.13 -4.41
C PHE A 288 12.07 -23.54 -5.29
N SER A 289 12.84 -24.54 -4.86
CA SER A 289 13.85 -25.19 -5.72
C SER A 289 13.17 -25.90 -6.90
N ASP A 290 12.18 -26.75 -6.63
CA ASP A 290 11.47 -27.55 -7.64
C ASP A 290 10.72 -26.69 -8.67
N SER A 291 10.30 -25.47 -8.27
CA SER A 291 9.60 -24.50 -9.13
C SER A 291 10.51 -23.45 -9.78
N ASN A 292 11.84 -23.60 -9.66
CA ASN A 292 12.87 -22.69 -10.17
C ASN A 292 12.62 -21.23 -9.74
N TYR A 293 12.30 -21.01 -8.46
CA TYR A 293 12.01 -19.71 -7.86
C TYR A 293 12.82 -19.48 -6.59
N LEU A 294 14.14 -19.39 -6.75
CA LEU A 294 15.07 -19.34 -5.61
C LEU A 294 14.94 -18.09 -4.74
N THR A 295 14.45 -16.97 -5.27
CA THR A 295 14.17 -15.76 -4.47
C THR A 295 13.16 -16.03 -3.35
N GLY A 296 12.24 -16.99 -3.53
CA GLY A 296 11.30 -17.39 -2.49
C GLY A 296 11.93 -18.14 -1.31
N ILE A 297 13.19 -18.59 -1.43
CA ILE A 297 13.90 -19.33 -0.36
C ILE A 297 14.48 -18.38 0.70
N CYS A 298 14.83 -17.16 0.31
CA CYS A 298 15.61 -16.23 1.15
C CYS A 298 14.78 -15.30 2.04
N THR A 299 13.45 -15.49 2.09
CA THR A 299 12.49 -14.65 2.82
C THR A 299 11.88 -15.33 4.03
#